data_AF-A0AAN5BXL3-F1
#
_entry.id   AF-A0AAN5BXL3-F1
#
_cell.length_a   1.000
_cell.length_b   1.000
_cell.length_c   1.000
_cell.angle_alpha   90.00
_cell.angle_beta   90.00
_cell.angle_gamma   90.00
#
_symmetry.space_group_name_H-M   'P 1'
#
loop_
_entity.id
_entity.type
_entity.pdbx_description
1 polymer ?
#
loop_
_entity_poly.entity_id
_entity_poly.type
_entity_poly.pdbx_seq_one_letter_code
_entity_poly.pdbx_strand_id
1 'polypeptide(L)'
;MEPESCIRAAWKEVAMVPLPAYIQDCGAGQEIILREKMNQDWEPRPLELNMRHHSTSAAAFLVKIMGVWAKVQLLVNDWNASSPSLNIKSVFSLSDLATSIFNSASSVTDPMTVNDIESESHPMKLLAESLFHQCQIILHSMLVPLFSGASTGPEMDVENVKRSAEKVIRHAGLHEKILNPFLYGSGDITVLPPLVGYGAFIAGIVLLTTETPFQDKISHATITESRRLRAVRAILRLLNVLCRHWRTLGHLVS
;
A
#
# COMPACT_ATOMS: atom_id res chain seq x y z
N MET A 1 -26.58 13.74 -12.76
CA MET A 1 -25.90 12.62 -12.11
C MET A 1 -24.85 13.25 -11.21
N GLU A 2 -24.99 13.17 -9.89
CA GLU A 2 -24.00 13.77 -8.99
C GLU A 2 -22.68 12.98 -9.11
N PRO A 3 -21.53 13.64 -9.35
CA PRO A 3 -20.24 12.97 -9.57
C PRO A 3 -19.81 12.09 -8.38
N GLU A 4 -20.27 12.40 -7.17
CA GLU A 4 -19.98 11.60 -5.96
C GLU A 4 -20.55 10.19 -6.01
N SER A 5 -21.70 9.98 -6.69
CA SER A 5 -22.34 8.67 -6.80
C SER A 5 -21.54 7.70 -7.67
N CYS A 6 -20.86 8.18 -8.72
CA CYS A 6 -20.03 7.35 -9.59
C CYS A 6 -18.79 6.82 -8.87
N ILE A 7 -18.23 7.59 -7.93
CA ILE A 7 -17.00 7.22 -7.22
C ILE A 7 -17.27 6.14 -6.16
N ARG A 8 -18.41 6.21 -5.45
CA ARG A 8 -18.73 5.31 -4.33
C ARG A 8 -18.86 3.83 -4.71
N ALA A 9 -19.04 3.52 -5.99
CA ALA A 9 -19.22 2.16 -6.49
C ALA A 9 -18.42 1.85 -7.76
N ALA A 10 -17.39 2.64 -8.08
CA ALA A 10 -16.64 2.49 -9.34
C ALA A 10 -16.10 1.06 -9.55
N TRP A 11 -15.68 0.36 -8.49
CA TRP A 11 -15.23 -1.03 -8.60
C TRP A 11 -16.34 -2.03 -8.96
N LYS A 12 -17.62 -1.69 -8.72
CA LYS A 12 -18.76 -2.52 -9.12
C LYS A 12 -18.99 -2.48 -10.63
N GLU A 13 -18.69 -1.34 -11.27
CA GLU A 13 -18.81 -1.19 -12.72
C GLU A 13 -17.79 -2.05 -13.47
N VAL A 14 -16.60 -2.21 -12.89
CA VAL A 14 -15.53 -3.07 -13.43
C VAL A 14 -15.50 -4.46 -12.81
N ALA A 15 -16.53 -4.84 -12.05
CA ALA A 15 -16.64 -6.18 -11.52
C ALA A 15 -16.80 -7.20 -12.65
N MET A 16 -16.25 -8.39 -12.45
CA MET A 16 -16.23 -9.50 -13.39
C MET A 16 -15.45 -9.27 -14.69
N VAL A 17 -14.86 -8.08 -14.86
CA VAL A 17 -13.92 -7.80 -15.94
C VAL A 17 -12.62 -8.55 -15.68
N PRO A 18 -12.04 -9.23 -16.69
CA PRO A 18 -10.73 -9.87 -16.55
C PRO A 18 -9.66 -8.87 -16.13
N LEU A 19 -8.82 -9.27 -15.17
CA LEU A 19 -7.64 -8.50 -14.77
C LEU A 19 -6.60 -8.48 -15.90
N PRO A 20 -5.67 -7.51 -15.89
CA PRO A 20 -4.57 -7.43 -16.85
C PRO A 20 -3.89 -8.79 -17.08
N ALA A 21 -3.90 -9.22 -18.34
CA ALA A 21 -3.41 -10.52 -18.77
C ALA A 21 -1.90 -10.68 -18.49
N TYR A 22 -1.47 -11.93 -18.37
CA TYR A 22 -0.06 -12.26 -18.52
C TYR A 22 0.22 -12.47 -20.01
N ILE A 23 1.23 -11.80 -20.55
CA ILE A 23 1.65 -11.95 -21.94
C ILE A 23 2.91 -12.81 -21.96
N GLN A 24 2.86 -13.92 -22.67
CA GLN A 24 3.99 -14.85 -22.81
C GLN A 24 4.44 -14.90 -24.26
N ASP A 25 5.75 -14.85 -24.50
CA ASP A 25 6.31 -15.18 -25.80
C ASP A 25 6.48 -16.70 -25.90
N CYS A 26 5.81 -17.32 -26.87
CA CYS A 26 5.80 -18.76 -27.07
C CYS A 26 6.58 -19.19 -28.32
N GLY A 27 7.51 -18.36 -28.84
CA GLY A 27 8.37 -18.68 -30.00
C GLY A 27 7.64 -18.73 -31.35
N ALA A 28 6.32 -18.94 -31.35
CA ALA A 28 5.41 -18.85 -32.50
C ALA A 28 4.56 -17.56 -32.49
N GLY A 29 4.72 -16.71 -31.48
CA GLY A 29 3.96 -15.47 -31.27
C GLY A 29 3.72 -15.15 -29.80
N GLN A 30 2.97 -14.08 -29.55
CA GLN A 30 2.56 -13.66 -28.21
C GLN A 30 1.24 -14.34 -27.82
N GLU A 31 1.23 -15.00 -26.67
CA GLU A 31 0.05 -15.58 -26.06
C GLU A 31 -0.48 -14.68 -24.94
N ILE A 32 -1.77 -14.34 -24.98
CA ILE A 32 -2.45 -13.52 -23.97
C ILE A 32 -3.22 -14.45 -23.02
N ILE A 33 -2.76 -14.52 -21.77
CA ILE A 33 -3.31 -15.43 -20.77
C ILE A 33 -4.12 -14.63 -19.74
N LEU A 34 -5.45 -14.70 -19.87
CA LEU A 34 -6.39 -14.20 -18.86
C LEU A 34 -6.54 -15.24 -17.74
N ARG A 35 -6.42 -14.79 -16.48
CA ARG A 35 -6.36 -15.70 -15.32
C ARG A 35 -7.40 -15.44 -14.25
N GLU A 36 -7.69 -14.18 -13.97
CA GLU A 36 -8.47 -13.80 -12.81
C GLU A 36 -9.38 -12.61 -13.12
N LYS A 37 -10.40 -12.45 -12.30
CA LYS A 37 -11.30 -11.29 -12.27
C LYS A 37 -11.64 -10.96 -10.82
N MET A 38 -12.15 -9.75 -10.57
CA MET A 38 -12.64 -9.35 -9.25
C MET A 38 -14.16 -9.43 -9.24
N ASN A 39 -14.79 -9.94 -8.18
CA ASN A 39 -16.26 -9.88 -8.04
C ASN A 39 -16.72 -8.49 -7.57
N GLN A 40 -18.02 -8.31 -7.36
CA GLN A 40 -18.62 -7.04 -6.90
C GLN A 40 -18.12 -6.59 -5.52
N ASP A 41 -17.70 -7.55 -4.69
CA ASP A 41 -17.10 -7.35 -3.38
C ASP A 41 -15.58 -7.20 -3.44
N TRP A 42 -15.02 -7.10 -4.65
CA TRP A 42 -13.59 -6.98 -4.91
C TRP A 42 -12.77 -8.14 -4.33
N GLU A 43 -13.35 -9.34 -4.36
CA GLU A 43 -12.66 -10.58 -4.05
C GLU A 43 -12.12 -11.21 -5.34
N PRO A 44 -10.90 -11.76 -5.32
CA PRO A 44 -10.33 -12.43 -6.49
C PRO A 44 -11.08 -13.72 -6.84
N ARG A 45 -11.35 -13.93 -8.13
CA ARG A 45 -11.97 -15.13 -8.67
C ARG A 45 -11.15 -15.64 -9.86
N PRO A 46 -10.79 -16.94 -9.89
CA PRO A 46 -10.11 -17.52 -11.04
C PRO A 46 -11.04 -17.55 -12.25
N LEU A 47 -10.46 -17.42 -13.45
CA LEU A 47 -11.10 -17.75 -14.71
C LEU A 47 -10.87 -19.24 -14.98
N GLU A 48 -11.95 -19.97 -15.25
CA GLU A 48 -11.98 -21.44 -15.34
C GLU A 48 -11.05 -22.05 -16.41
N LEU A 49 -10.50 -21.23 -17.31
CA LEU A 49 -9.80 -21.67 -18.51
C LEU A 49 -8.31 -22.01 -18.32
N ASN A 50 -7.65 -21.60 -17.23
CA ASN A 50 -6.18 -21.73 -17.11
C ASN A 50 -5.70 -22.11 -15.70
N MET A 51 -5.73 -23.41 -15.38
CA MET A 51 -5.23 -23.95 -14.11
C MET A 51 -3.70 -24.16 -14.04
N ARG A 52 -2.95 -23.91 -15.11
CA ARG A 52 -1.53 -24.33 -15.21
C ARG A 52 -0.50 -23.28 -14.78
N HIS A 53 -0.90 -22.02 -14.56
CA HIS A 53 0.04 -20.95 -14.22
C HIS A 53 -0.49 -20.09 -13.06
N HIS A 54 0.26 -20.06 -11.96
CA HIS A 54 -0.16 -19.43 -10.69
C HIS A 54 0.37 -18.00 -10.48
N SER A 55 1.19 -17.44 -11.38
CA SER A 55 1.72 -16.08 -11.19
C SER A 55 0.66 -14.98 -11.43
N THR A 56 0.51 -14.08 -10.47
CA THR A 56 -0.23 -12.82 -10.69
C THR A 56 0.72 -11.84 -11.38
N SER A 57 0.31 -11.24 -12.51
CA SER A 57 1.12 -10.20 -13.17
C SER A 57 1.22 -8.94 -12.28
N ALA A 58 2.30 -8.16 -12.39
CA ALA A 58 2.47 -6.93 -11.61
C ALA A 58 1.30 -5.94 -11.82
N ALA A 59 0.80 -5.85 -13.06
CA ALA A 59 -0.37 -5.05 -13.39
C ALA A 59 -1.64 -5.58 -12.72
N ALA A 60 -1.88 -6.90 -12.72
CA ALA A 60 -3.03 -7.48 -12.02
C ALA A 60 -2.94 -7.28 -10.50
N PHE A 61 -1.74 -7.44 -9.91
CA PHE A 61 -1.52 -7.16 -8.50
C PHE A 61 -1.80 -5.68 -8.17
N LEU A 62 -1.33 -4.76 -9.00
CA LEU A 62 -1.58 -3.33 -8.85
C LEU A 62 -3.09 -3.02 -8.89
N VAL A 63 -3.83 -3.54 -9.88
CA VAL A 63 -5.29 -3.31 -9.97
C VAL A 63 -6.02 -3.86 -8.75
N LYS A 64 -5.67 -5.08 -8.31
CA LYS A 64 -6.23 -5.70 -7.10
C LYS A 64 -6.05 -4.80 -5.88
N ILE A 65 -4.83 -4.34 -5.62
CA ILE A 65 -4.54 -3.53 -4.42
C ILE A 65 -5.08 -2.10 -4.54
N MET A 66 -5.15 -1.52 -5.74
CA MET A 66 -5.77 -0.21 -5.96
C MET A 66 -7.26 -0.22 -5.60
N GLY A 67 -7.99 -1.30 -5.90
CA GLY A 67 -9.39 -1.37 -5.49
C GLY A 67 -9.55 -1.56 -3.97
N VAL A 68 -8.62 -2.24 -3.30
CA VAL A 68 -8.56 -2.23 -1.82
C VAL A 68 -8.31 -0.81 -1.31
N TRP A 69 -7.33 -0.10 -1.88
CA TRP A 69 -7.03 1.29 -1.53
C TRP A 69 -8.27 2.19 -1.67
N ALA A 70 -9.02 2.08 -2.76
CA ALA A 70 -10.25 2.84 -2.96
C ALA A 70 -11.28 2.57 -1.85
N LYS A 71 -11.46 1.29 -1.46
CA LYS A 71 -12.35 0.92 -0.33
C LYS A 71 -11.85 1.46 1.01
N VAL A 72 -10.54 1.48 1.25
CA VAL A 72 -9.95 2.09 2.45
C VAL A 72 -10.25 3.59 2.50
N GLN A 73 -10.11 4.32 1.38
CA GLN A 73 -10.42 5.76 1.34
C GLN A 73 -11.90 6.04 1.64
N LEU A 74 -12.82 5.21 1.14
CA LEU A 74 -14.23 5.33 1.47
C LEU A 74 -14.52 5.03 2.95
N LEU A 75 -13.89 3.99 3.52
CA LEU A 75 -14.04 3.70 4.94
C LEU A 75 -13.53 4.86 5.81
N VAL A 76 -12.44 5.52 5.42
CA VAL A 76 -11.94 6.72 6.11
C VAL A 76 -12.96 7.86 6.04
N ASN A 77 -13.53 8.10 4.86
CA ASN A 77 -14.52 9.18 4.67
C ASN A 77 -15.83 8.91 5.44
N ASP A 78 -16.28 7.66 5.47
CA ASP A 78 -17.54 7.26 6.11
C ASP A 78 -17.37 6.90 7.59
N TRP A 79 -16.18 7.04 8.16
CA TRP A 79 -15.83 6.59 9.50
C TRP A 79 -16.79 7.12 10.57
N ASN A 80 -17.14 8.40 10.52
CA ASN A 80 -18.02 9.02 11.50
C ASN A 80 -19.52 8.83 11.20
N ALA A 81 -19.87 8.40 9.98
CA ALA A 81 -21.26 8.20 9.55
C ALA A 81 -21.80 6.80 9.87
N SER A 82 -20.89 5.84 10.07
CA SER A 82 -21.21 4.43 10.31
C SER A 82 -21.06 4.04 11.78
N SER A 83 -21.63 2.91 12.19
CA SER A 83 -21.48 2.43 13.57
C SER A 83 -20.04 1.98 13.87
N PRO A 84 -19.50 2.23 15.07
CA PRO A 84 -18.10 1.93 15.36
C PRO A 84 -17.79 0.41 15.26
N SER A 85 -18.70 -0.44 15.75
CA SER A 85 -18.57 -1.90 15.59
C SER A 85 -18.53 -2.38 14.12
N LEU A 86 -19.28 -1.75 13.21
CA LEU A 86 -19.24 -2.07 11.77
C LEU A 86 -17.92 -1.63 11.16
N ASN A 87 -17.45 -0.44 11.54
CA ASN A 87 -16.18 0.11 11.08
C ASN A 87 -15.00 -0.77 11.48
N ILE A 88 -14.96 -1.24 12.73
CA ILE A 88 -13.91 -2.14 13.22
C ILE A 88 -13.89 -3.43 12.40
N LYS A 89 -15.05 -4.03 12.12
CA LYS A 89 -15.13 -5.23 11.25
C LYS A 89 -14.61 -4.95 9.83
N SER A 90 -14.99 -3.81 9.25
CA SER A 90 -14.51 -3.38 7.93
C SER A 90 -12.98 -3.16 7.91
N VAL A 91 -12.39 -2.64 8.99
CA VAL A 91 -10.94 -2.49 9.11
C VAL A 91 -10.24 -3.84 8.99
N PHE A 92 -10.67 -4.83 9.76
CA PHE A 92 -10.04 -6.15 9.74
C PHE A 92 -10.29 -6.89 8.43
N SER A 93 -11.50 -6.85 7.88
CA SER A 93 -11.81 -7.53 6.61
C SER A 93 -11.00 -6.97 5.43
N LEU A 94 -10.84 -5.65 5.33
CA LEU A 94 -9.99 -5.02 4.31
C LEU A 94 -8.51 -5.32 4.53
N SER A 95 -8.04 -5.34 5.78
CA SER A 95 -6.67 -5.75 6.13
C SER A 95 -6.37 -7.18 5.65
N ASP A 96 -7.31 -8.10 5.90
CA ASP A 96 -7.15 -9.52 5.56
C ASP A 96 -7.21 -9.73 4.04
N LEU A 97 -8.13 -9.05 3.34
CA LEU A 97 -8.19 -9.05 1.89
C LEU A 97 -6.89 -8.53 1.26
N ALA A 98 -6.37 -7.40 1.73
CA ALA A 98 -5.10 -6.83 1.27
C ALA A 98 -3.94 -7.81 1.46
N THR A 99 -3.89 -8.47 2.61
CA THR A 99 -2.84 -9.44 2.97
C THR A 99 -2.91 -10.69 2.10
N SER A 100 -4.13 -11.20 1.86
CA SER A 100 -4.35 -12.34 0.96
C SER A 100 -3.85 -12.04 -0.46
N ILE A 101 -4.22 -10.86 -1.00
CA ILE A 101 -3.75 -10.40 -2.32
C ILE A 101 -2.23 -10.32 -2.35
N PHE A 102 -1.60 -9.67 -1.36
CA PHE A 102 -0.16 -9.52 -1.28
C PHE A 102 0.59 -10.86 -1.22
N ASN A 103 0.10 -11.79 -0.39
CA ASN A 103 0.71 -13.11 -0.26
C ASN A 103 0.60 -13.93 -1.55
N SER A 104 -0.54 -13.83 -2.26
CA SER A 104 -0.74 -14.51 -3.55
C SER A 104 0.17 -13.97 -4.67
N ALA A 105 0.52 -12.68 -4.63
CA ALA A 105 1.45 -12.08 -5.58
C ALA A 105 2.92 -12.42 -5.25
N SER A 106 3.24 -12.59 -3.96
CA SER A 106 4.60 -12.88 -3.49
C SER A 106 5.03 -14.34 -3.68
N SER A 107 4.08 -15.27 -3.79
CA SER A 107 4.36 -16.70 -3.87
C SER A 107 4.92 -17.19 -5.22
N VAL A 108 5.06 -16.30 -6.21
CA VAL A 108 5.45 -16.71 -7.58
C VAL A 108 6.52 -15.79 -8.17
N THR A 109 7.75 -15.97 -7.72
CA THR A 109 8.94 -15.63 -8.52
C THR A 109 9.24 -16.84 -9.41
N ASP A 110 8.80 -16.77 -10.66
CA ASP A 110 9.14 -17.78 -11.68
C ASP A 110 10.55 -17.44 -12.24
N PRO A 111 11.56 -18.32 -12.08
CA PRO A 111 12.96 -17.98 -12.36
C PRO A 111 13.33 -17.92 -13.86
N MET A 112 12.40 -17.76 -14.81
CA MET A 112 12.67 -18.05 -16.22
C MET A 112 12.35 -17.00 -17.30
N THR A 113 12.05 -15.73 -16.99
CA THR A 113 11.88 -14.70 -18.05
C THR A 113 12.58 -13.39 -17.71
N VAL A 114 13.90 -13.48 -17.60
CA VAL A 114 14.82 -12.34 -17.41
C VAL A 114 15.07 -11.71 -18.79
N ASN A 115 14.53 -10.51 -19.05
CA ASN A 115 15.33 -9.38 -19.55
C ASN A 115 14.50 -8.13 -19.97
N ASP A 116 13.24 -8.24 -20.43
CA ASP A 116 12.48 -7.03 -20.87
C ASP A 116 11.20 -6.76 -20.06
N ILE A 117 10.41 -7.80 -19.72
CA ILE A 117 9.17 -7.66 -18.93
C ILE A 117 9.45 -7.34 -17.45
N GLU A 118 10.63 -7.73 -16.94
CA GLU A 118 11.06 -7.41 -15.57
C GLU A 118 11.30 -5.91 -15.35
N SER A 119 11.67 -5.15 -16.40
CA SER A 119 11.95 -3.71 -16.29
C SER A 119 10.67 -2.88 -16.13
N GLU A 120 9.63 -3.13 -16.96
CA GLU A 120 8.35 -2.42 -16.87
C GLU A 120 7.46 -2.89 -15.70
N SER A 121 7.59 -4.14 -15.27
CA SER A 121 6.83 -4.66 -14.14
C SER A 121 7.34 -4.17 -12.78
N HIS A 122 8.60 -3.70 -12.71
CA HIS A 122 9.20 -3.26 -11.46
C HIS A 122 8.55 -2.01 -10.85
N PRO A 123 8.28 -0.90 -11.59
CA PRO A 123 7.55 0.25 -11.06
C PRO A 123 6.12 -0.09 -10.63
N MET A 124 5.41 -0.94 -11.38
CA MET A 124 4.06 -1.37 -11.02
C MET A 124 4.04 -2.19 -9.73
N LYS A 125 5.01 -3.11 -9.59
CA LYS A 125 5.17 -3.91 -8.38
C LYS A 125 5.52 -3.03 -7.19
N LEU A 126 6.46 -2.11 -7.33
CA LEU A 126 6.82 -1.16 -6.27
C LEU A 126 5.61 -0.32 -5.83
N LEU A 127 4.84 0.20 -6.78
CA LEU A 127 3.60 0.94 -6.47
C LEU A 127 2.58 0.06 -5.73
N ALA A 128 2.40 -1.19 -6.16
CA ALA A 128 1.47 -2.12 -5.54
C ALA A 128 1.88 -2.50 -4.11
N GLU A 129 3.16 -2.80 -3.87
CA GLU A 129 3.71 -3.09 -2.53
C GLU A 129 3.62 -1.87 -1.61
N SER A 130 3.92 -0.68 -2.14
CA SER A 130 3.75 0.59 -1.45
C SER A 130 2.30 0.81 -1.03
N LEU A 131 1.35 0.63 -1.95
CA LEU A 131 -0.09 0.72 -1.68
C LEU A 131 -0.57 -0.28 -0.65
N PHE A 132 -0.08 -1.53 -0.70
CA PHE A 132 -0.40 -2.54 0.29
C PHE A 132 0.00 -2.08 1.71
N HIS A 133 1.25 -1.62 1.88
CA HIS A 133 1.69 -1.12 3.18
C HIS A 133 0.95 0.14 3.61
N GLN A 134 0.63 1.05 2.68
CA GLN A 134 -0.21 2.22 2.98
C GLN A 134 -1.60 1.83 3.48
N CYS A 135 -2.26 0.87 2.83
CA CYS A 135 -3.56 0.35 3.29
C CYS A 135 -3.47 -0.15 4.73
N GLN A 136 -2.44 -0.96 5.04
CA GLN A 136 -2.25 -1.50 6.38
C GLN A 136 -1.99 -0.40 7.43
N ILE A 137 -1.18 0.60 7.09
CA ILE A 137 -0.92 1.73 7.99
C ILE A 137 -2.20 2.50 8.26
N ILE A 138 -2.96 2.89 7.22
CA ILE A 138 -4.17 3.70 7.40
C ILE A 138 -5.24 2.93 8.18
N LEU A 139 -5.55 1.71 7.75
CA LEU A 139 -6.57 0.86 8.38
C LEU A 139 -6.33 0.69 9.89
N HIS A 140 -5.10 0.34 10.27
CA HIS A 140 -4.78 0.12 11.67
C HIS A 140 -4.57 1.43 12.44
N SER A 141 -4.21 2.54 11.78
CA SER A 141 -4.13 3.85 12.44
C SER A 141 -5.49 4.35 12.90
N MET A 142 -6.57 4.02 12.18
CA MET A 142 -7.95 4.37 12.57
C MET A 142 -8.34 3.77 13.93
N LEU A 143 -7.75 2.64 14.31
CA LEU A 143 -7.98 1.96 15.58
C LEU A 143 -7.04 2.39 16.72
N VAL A 144 -6.09 3.29 16.46
CA VAL A 144 -5.05 3.63 17.43
C VAL A 144 -5.18 5.12 17.78
N PRO A 145 -5.56 5.47 19.02
CA PRO A 145 -5.76 6.87 19.44
C PRO A 145 -4.60 7.80 19.11
N LEU A 146 -3.36 7.30 19.25
CA LEU A 146 -2.15 8.06 18.94
C LEU A 146 -2.10 8.55 17.49
N PHE A 147 -2.70 7.78 16.56
CA PHE A 147 -2.70 8.09 15.14
C PHE A 147 -4.05 8.66 14.65
N SER A 148 -5.18 8.21 15.20
CA SER A 148 -6.51 8.68 14.80
C SER A 148 -6.94 9.97 15.49
N GLY A 149 -6.33 10.32 16.63
CA GLY A 149 -6.77 11.43 17.48
C GLY A 149 -8.09 11.16 18.22
N ALA A 150 -8.69 9.98 18.05
CA ALA A 150 -9.94 9.59 18.69
C ALA A 150 -9.68 8.94 20.06
N SER A 151 -10.57 9.19 21.02
CA SER A 151 -10.53 8.49 22.31
C SER A 151 -10.92 7.02 22.15
N THR A 152 -10.30 6.12 22.92
CA THR A 152 -10.72 4.71 22.99
C THR A 152 -12.12 4.64 23.60
N GLY A 153 -13.13 4.44 22.76
CA GLY A 153 -14.48 4.16 23.22
C GLY A 153 -14.59 2.79 23.91
N PRO A 154 -15.65 2.54 24.69
CA PRO A 154 -15.86 1.27 25.39
C PRO A 154 -16.00 0.05 24.45
N GLU A 155 -16.24 0.25 23.15
CA GLU A 155 -16.30 -0.81 22.14
C GLU A 155 -14.92 -1.31 21.69
N MET A 156 -13.83 -0.63 22.07
CA MET A 156 -12.48 -0.96 21.61
C MET A 156 -11.71 -1.79 22.63
N ASP A 157 -11.47 -3.05 22.31
CA ASP A 157 -10.59 -3.93 23.06
C ASP A 157 -9.13 -3.41 23.02
N VAL A 158 -8.54 -3.25 24.19
CA VAL A 158 -7.16 -2.76 24.39
C VAL A 158 -6.14 -3.63 23.64
N GLU A 159 -6.35 -4.94 23.59
CA GLU A 159 -5.45 -5.84 22.88
C GLU A 159 -5.50 -5.63 21.36
N ASN A 160 -6.67 -5.34 20.81
CA ASN A 160 -6.83 -4.97 19.41
C ASN A 160 -6.17 -3.62 19.07
N VAL A 161 -6.22 -2.65 19.98
CA VAL A 161 -5.52 -1.36 19.84
C VAL A 161 -4.01 -1.59 19.80
N LYS A 162 -3.48 -2.38 20.75
CA LYS A 162 -2.05 -2.70 20.82
C LYS A 162 -1.56 -3.42 19.55
N ARG A 163 -2.27 -4.46 19.13
CA ARG A 163 -1.96 -5.21 17.89
C ARG A 163 -2.00 -4.30 16.66
N SER A 164 -2.95 -3.36 16.60
CA SER A 164 -3.04 -2.39 15.51
C SER A 164 -1.86 -1.42 15.52
N ALA A 165 -1.44 -0.92 16.70
CA ALA A 165 -0.27 -0.05 16.81
C ALA A 165 1.02 -0.76 16.34
N GLU A 166 1.22 -2.02 16.73
CA GLU A 166 2.34 -2.84 16.28
C GLU A 166 2.33 -3.03 14.76
N LYS A 167 1.16 -3.29 14.16
CA LYS A 167 1.01 -3.37 12.70
C LYS A 167 1.36 -2.05 12.01
N VAL A 168 0.89 -0.92 12.53
CA VAL A 168 1.20 0.42 11.96
C VAL A 168 2.71 0.65 11.93
N ILE A 169 3.41 0.41 13.05
CA ILE A 169 4.87 0.56 13.14
C ILE A 169 5.58 -0.40 12.18
N ARG A 170 5.14 -1.66 12.16
CA ARG A 170 5.73 -2.69 11.29
C ARG A 170 5.59 -2.30 9.81
N HIS A 171 4.41 -1.90 9.37
CA HIS A 171 4.16 -1.56 7.97
C HIS A 171 4.82 -0.25 7.56
N ALA A 172 4.97 0.73 8.46
CA ALA A 172 5.79 1.90 8.20
C ALA A 172 7.28 1.54 7.99
N GLY A 173 7.82 0.62 8.80
CA GLY A 173 9.19 0.12 8.61
C GLY A 173 9.36 -0.73 7.34
N LEU A 174 8.35 -1.51 6.94
CA LEU A 174 8.38 -2.26 5.68
C LEU A 174 8.26 -1.32 4.47
N HIS A 175 7.48 -0.25 4.57
CA HIS A 175 7.40 0.79 3.55
C HIS A 175 8.74 1.52 3.37
N GLU A 176 9.41 1.87 4.47
CA GLU A 176 10.80 2.38 4.41
C GLU A 176 11.73 1.39 3.70
N LYS A 177 11.63 0.10 4.05
CA LYS A 177 12.50 -0.94 3.49
C LYS A 177 12.36 -1.09 1.97
N ILE A 178 11.14 -1.06 1.42
CA ILE A 178 10.96 -1.13 -0.04
C ILE A 178 11.49 0.13 -0.75
N LEU A 179 11.60 1.26 -0.03
CA LEU A 179 12.15 2.50 -0.54
C LEU A 179 13.67 2.64 -0.34
N ASN A 180 14.34 1.66 0.28
CA ASN A 180 15.78 1.69 0.52
C ASN A 180 16.63 2.10 -0.70
N PRO A 181 16.37 1.61 -1.93
CA PRO A 181 17.14 2.02 -3.10
C PRO A 181 17.10 3.53 -3.37
N PHE A 182 15.99 4.19 -3.04
CA PHE A 182 15.76 5.63 -3.27
C PHE A 182 16.16 6.48 -2.06
N LEU A 183 16.08 5.93 -0.86
CA LEU A 183 16.41 6.61 0.40
C LEU A 183 17.91 6.64 0.67
N TYR A 184 18.60 5.55 0.36
CA TYR A 184 20.01 5.34 0.73
C TYR A 184 20.89 4.85 -0.43
N GLY A 185 20.29 4.47 -1.56
CA GLY A 185 20.99 3.94 -2.73
C GLY A 185 21.04 4.93 -3.89
N SER A 186 21.25 4.38 -5.08
CA SER A 186 21.29 5.11 -6.36
C SER A 186 20.02 4.92 -7.19
N GLY A 187 18.89 4.59 -6.55
CA GLY A 187 17.61 4.45 -7.23
C GLY A 187 17.16 5.77 -7.86
N ASP A 188 16.62 5.69 -9.08
CA ASP A 188 16.10 6.87 -9.76
C ASP A 188 14.83 7.38 -9.07
N ILE A 189 14.93 8.53 -8.40
CA ILE A 189 13.80 9.12 -7.67
C ILE A 189 12.72 9.63 -8.63
N THR A 190 13.07 9.94 -9.88
CA THR A 190 12.14 10.56 -10.85
C THR A 190 11.03 9.61 -11.30
N VAL A 191 11.23 8.29 -11.18
CA VAL A 191 10.23 7.28 -11.54
C VAL A 191 9.22 7.00 -10.43
N LEU A 192 9.40 7.57 -9.23
CA LEU A 192 8.47 7.36 -8.13
C LEU A 192 7.17 8.13 -8.40
N PRO A 193 6.00 7.48 -8.36
CA PRO A 193 4.72 8.16 -8.52
C PRO A 193 4.31 8.92 -7.24
N PRO A 194 3.46 9.96 -7.34
CA PRO A 194 2.92 10.72 -6.21
C PRO A 194 2.41 9.85 -5.06
N LEU A 195 1.73 8.76 -5.39
CA LEU A 195 1.14 7.85 -4.41
C LEU A 195 2.20 7.11 -3.58
N VAL A 196 3.40 6.84 -4.13
CA VAL A 196 4.51 6.28 -3.35
C VAL A 196 5.08 7.32 -2.40
N GLY A 197 5.20 8.59 -2.82
CA GLY A 197 5.61 9.67 -1.93
C GLY A 197 4.61 9.91 -0.81
N TYR A 198 3.31 9.84 -1.08
CA TYR A 198 2.29 9.92 -0.03
C TYR A 198 2.47 8.82 1.02
N GLY A 199 2.75 7.59 0.59
CA GLY A 199 3.09 6.51 1.52
C GLY A 199 4.36 6.78 2.33
N ALA A 200 5.39 7.32 1.70
CA ALA A 200 6.62 7.69 2.38
C ALA A 200 6.37 8.76 3.45
N PHE A 201 5.53 9.75 3.15
CA PHE A 201 5.10 10.77 4.10
C PHE A 201 4.38 10.18 5.32
N ILE A 202 3.37 9.33 5.10
CA ILE A 202 2.65 8.66 6.19
C ILE A 202 3.60 7.80 7.04
N ALA A 203 4.44 6.98 6.39
CA ALA A 203 5.41 6.15 7.09
C ALA A 203 6.39 7.00 7.92
N GLY A 204 6.85 8.13 7.38
CA GLY A 204 7.67 9.10 8.09
C GLY A 204 7.00 9.66 9.34
N ILE A 205 5.71 10.02 9.26
CA ILE A 205 4.93 10.47 10.44
C ILE A 205 4.88 9.36 11.48
N VAL A 206 4.53 8.13 11.10
CA VAL A 206 4.46 7.00 12.05
C VAL A 206 5.80 6.78 12.74
N LEU A 207 6.91 6.76 11.99
CA LEU A 207 8.24 6.57 12.53
C LEU A 207 8.66 7.72 13.46
N LEU A 208 8.26 8.95 13.15
CA LEU A 208 8.52 10.12 13.99
C LEU A 208 7.68 10.12 15.28
N THR A 209 6.38 9.87 15.17
CA THR A 209 5.45 9.83 16.32
C THR A 209 5.77 8.69 17.29
N THR A 210 6.39 7.62 16.80
CA THR A 210 6.81 6.47 17.62
C THR A 210 8.28 6.55 18.02
N GLU A 211 8.94 7.66 17.74
CA GLU A 211 10.27 7.92 18.28
C GLU A 211 10.14 8.24 19.77
N THR A 212 10.67 7.36 20.60
CA THR A 212 10.78 7.62 22.04
C THR A 212 11.96 8.56 22.26
N PRO A 213 11.77 9.75 22.86
CA PRO A 213 12.91 10.53 23.31
C PRO A 213 13.66 9.68 24.35
N PHE A 214 14.94 9.40 24.08
CA PHE A 214 15.85 8.87 25.10
C PHE A 214 15.94 9.92 26.22
N GLN A 215 15.09 9.81 27.25
CA GLN A 215 15.25 10.53 28.50
C GLN A 215 16.11 9.69 29.45
N ASP A 216 17.39 10.06 29.47
CA ASP A 216 18.35 9.97 30.57
C ASP A 216 18.29 8.76 31.50
N LYS A 217 19.22 7.83 31.29
CA LYS A 217 20.16 7.42 32.36
C LYS A 217 21.55 7.19 31.78
N ILE A 218 22.45 8.11 32.12
CA ILE A 218 23.90 7.89 32.35
C ILE A 218 24.82 8.00 31.11
N SER A 219 25.63 9.07 31.18
CA SER A 219 26.99 9.24 30.63
C SER A 219 27.15 9.51 29.14
N HIS A 220 27.67 10.71 28.81
CA HIS A 220 28.70 11.07 27.80
C HIS A 220 28.98 10.14 26.59
N ALA A 221 28.02 9.37 26.12
CA ALA A 221 28.12 8.56 24.93
C ALA A 221 27.52 9.37 23.77
N THR A 222 28.28 9.46 22.69
CA THR A 222 27.92 10.04 21.41
C THR A 222 26.45 9.76 21.10
N ILE A 223 25.62 10.81 20.99
CA ILE A 223 24.19 10.68 20.65
C ILE A 223 24.10 9.93 19.32
N THR A 224 23.87 8.63 19.40
CA THR A 224 23.75 7.78 18.21
C THR A 224 22.33 7.99 17.70
N GLU A 225 22.21 8.64 16.55
CA GLU A 225 20.91 8.85 15.90
C GLU A 225 20.17 7.53 15.76
N SER A 226 18.93 7.47 16.27
CA SER A 226 18.11 6.27 16.19
C SER A 226 17.85 5.89 14.73
N ARG A 227 17.65 4.60 14.47
CA ARG A 227 17.32 4.11 13.12
C ARG A 227 16.08 4.81 12.55
N ARG A 228 15.08 5.09 13.39
CA ARG A 228 13.83 5.75 12.98
C ARG A 228 14.07 7.21 12.62
N LEU A 229 14.85 7.96 13.40
CA LEU A 229 15.20 9.35 13.07
C LEU A 229 15.99 9.45 11.75
N ARG A 230 16.93 8.52 11.54
CA ARG A 230 17.66 8.43 10.27
C ARG A 230 16.70 8.18 9.09
N ALA A 231 15.76 7.25 9.25
CA ALA A 231 14.73 6.96 8.25
C ALA A 231 13.83 8.17 7.98
N VAL A 232 13.36 8.85 9.02
CA VAL A 232 12.56 10.09 8.89
C VAL A 232 13.34 11.14 8.10
N ARG A 233 14.63 11.35 8.41
CA ARG A 233 15.47 12.31 7.68
C ARG A 233 15.63 11.92 6.21
N ALA A 234 15.83 10.64 5.92
CA ALA A 234 15.94 10.14 4.54
C ALA A 234 14.62 10.36 3.77
N ILE A 235 13.48 10.03 4.38
CA ILE A 235 12.15 10.25 3.82
C ILE A 235 11.92 11.74 3.54
N LEU A 236 12.26 12.64 4.47
CA LEU A 236 12.11 14.08 4.26
C LEU A 236 12.96 14.58 3.08
N ARG A 237 14.17 14.06 2.91
CA ARG A 237 15.01 14.39 1.74
C ARG A 237 14.37 13.92 0.45
N LEU A 238 13.88 12.67 0.42
CA LEU A 238 13.17 12.11 -0.73
C LEU A 238 11.95 12.96 -1.11
N LEU A 239 11.08 13.27 -0.15
CA LEU A 239 9.88 14.08 -0.37
C LEU A 239 10.20 15.47 -0.91
N ASN A 240 11.25 16.12 -0.38
CA ASN A 240 11.68 17.42 -0.88
C ASN A 240 12.12 17.40 -2.34
N VAL A 241 12.75 16.30 -2.78
CA VAL A 241 13.12 16.09 -4.18
C VAL A 241 11.86 15.86 -5.02
N LEU A 242 10.98 14.96 -4.59
CA LEU A 242 9.75 14.61 -5.31
C LEU A 242 8.81 15.81 -5.48
N CYS A 243 8.64 16.64 -4.45
CA CYS A 243 7.84 17.87 -4.52
C CYS A 243 8.32 18.82 -5.63
N ARG A 244 9.63 18.86 -5.93
CA ARG A 244 10.15 19.69 -7.03
C ARG A 244 9.83 19.08 -8.39
N HIS A 245 9.90 17.76 -8.51
CA HIS A 245 9.61 17.05 -9.75
C HIS A 245 8.11 17.09 -10.08
N TRP A 246 7.24 16.99 -9.09
CA TRP A 246 5.79 17.01 -9.28
C TRP A 246 5.16 18.41 -9.33
N ARG A 247 5.94 19.49 -9.18
CA ARG A 247 5.40 20.86 -9.33
C ARG A 247 4.68 21.06 -10.66
N THR A 248 5.16 20.42 -11.73
CA THR A 248 4.54 20.46 -13.05
C THR A 248 3.15 19.82 -13.07
N LEU A 249 2.91 18.77 -12.27
CA LEU A 249 1.58 18.17 -12.12
C LEU A 249 0.57 19.12 -11.47
N GLY A 250 1.04 20.01 -10.59
CA GLY A 250 0.21 21.05 -9.98
C GLY A 250 -0.38 22.03 -10.99
N HIS A 251 0.25 22.21 -12.16
CA HIS A 251 -0.27 23.04 -13.24
C HIS A 251 -1.30 22.33 -14.14
N LEU A 252 -1.51 21.01 -13.97
CA LEU A 252 -2.49 20.24 -14.75
C LEU A 252 -3.87 20.18 -14.08
N VAL A 253 -3.99 20.64 -12.83
CA VAL A 253 -5.23 20.58 -12.02
C VAL A 253 -5.76 22.00 -11.73
N SER A 254 -5.16 23.03 -12.33
CA SER A 254 -5.58 24.45 -12.26
C SER A 254 -6.24 24.87 -13.57
#